data_AF-A0A1V6IGV5-F1
#
_entry.id   AF-A0A1V6IGV5-F1
#
_cell.length_a   1.000
_cell.length_b   1.000
_cell.length_c   1.000
_cell.angle_alpha   90.00
_cell.angle_beta   90.00
_cell.angle_gamma   90.00
#
_symmetry.space_group_name_H-M   'P 1'
#
loop_
_entity.id
_entity.type
_entity.pdbx_description
1 polymer ?
#
loop_
_entity_poly.entity_id
_entity_poly.type
_entity_poly.pdbx_seq_one_letter_code
_entity_poly.pdbx_strand_id
1 'polypeptide(L)' 'MVKEFGLPWIAHLLLQFFIGPIWGAVIRLVRGRVLWAVIYLLTGGFFAIGWIYDLVMLIIHRDYKLA' A
#
# COMPACT_ATOMS: atom_id res chain seq x y z
N MET A 1 6.69 8.38 -0.42
CA MET A 1 6.31 8.95 -1.73
C MET A 1 6.35 7.84 -2.77
N VAL A 2 5.43 7.78 -3.73
CA VAL A 2 5.45 6.81 -4.87
C VAL A 2 6.81 6.76 -5.61
N LYS A 3 7.61 7.82 -5.47
CA LYS A 3 8.96 7.95 -6.03
C LYS A 3 10.03 7.04 -5.39
N GLU A 4 9.79 6.45 -4.21
CA GLU A 4 10.80 5.64 -3.49
C GLU A 4 11.24 4.41 -4.29
N PHE A 5 10.36 3.87 -5.14
CA PHE A 5 10.67 2.72 -5.99
C PHE A 5 11.02 3.10 -7.44
N GLY A 6 11.05 4.40 -7.78
CA GLY A 6 11.27 4.87 -9.15
C GLY A 6 10.19 4.45 -10.17
N LEU A 7 9.10 3.83 -9.70
CA LEU A 7 8.00 3.32 -10.54
C LEU A 7 6.91 4.39 -10.74
N PRO A 8 6.24 4.42 -11.90
CA PRO A 8 5.10 5.31 -12.10
C PRO A 8 3.94 4.95 -11.16
N TRP A 9 3.08 5.94 -10.85
CA TRP A 9 1.91 5.74 -9.98
C TRP A 9 0.96 4.65 -10.53
N ILE A 10 0.88 4.49 -11.85
CA ILE A 10 0.05 3.46 -12.49
C ILE A 10 0.55 2.05 -12.16
N ALA A 11 1.87 1.84 -12.09
CA ALA A 11 2.46 0.54 -11.75
C ALA A 11 2.16 0.18 -10.30
N HIS A 12 2.23 1.18 -9.41
CA HIS A 12 1.81 1.04 -8.03
C HIS A 12 0.31 0.73 -7.89
N LEU A 13 -0.54 1.30 -8.76
CA LEU A 13 -1.97 0.98 -8.82
C LEU A 13 -2.20 -0.47 -9.25
N LEU A 14 -1.51 -0.93 -10.30
CA LEU A 14 -1.60 -2.31 -10.77
C LEU A 14 -1.12 -3.30 -9.71
N LEU A 15 0.03 -3.03 -9.09
CA LEU A 15 0.56 -3.85 -7.99
C LEU A 15 -0.40 -3.87 -6.79
N GLN A 16 -0.96 -2.71 -6.43
CA GLN A 16 -2.00 -2.64 -5.42
C GLN A 16 -3.21 -3.48 -5.84
N PHE A 17 -3.65 -3.43 -7.09
CA PHE A 17 -4.83 -4.17 -7.53
C PHE A 17 -4.65 -5.70 -7.48
N PHE A 18 -3.51 -6.21 -7.96
CA PHE A 18 -3.28 -7.66 -8.06
C PHE A 18 -2.75 -8.29 -6.76
N ILE A 19 -1.88 -7.59 -6.03
CA ILE A 19 -1.17 -8.12 -4.87
C ILE A 19 -1.19 -7.15 -3.68
N GLY A 20 -2.23 -6.32 -3.58
CA GLY A 20 -2.24 -5.21 -2.63
C GLY A 20 -2.10 -5.53 -1.14
N PRO A 21 -2.55 -6.68 -0.61
CA PRO A 21 -2.23 -7.05 0.77
C PRO A 21 -0.71 -7.14 1.01
N ILE A 22 0.01 -7.69 0.03
CA ILE A 22 1.47 -7.84 0.07
C ILE A 22 2.14 -6.51 -0.24
N TRP A 23 1.72 -5.83 -1.31
CA TRP A 23 2.30 -4.56 -1.74
C TRP A 23 2.11 -3.45 -0.70
N GLY A 24 0.94 -3.38 -0.08
CA GLY A 24 0.65 -2.47 1.03
C GLY A 24 1.52 -2.74 2.26
N ALA A 25 1.84 -3.99 2.57
CA ALA A 25 2.78 -4.33 3.65
C ALA A 25 4.23 -3.92 3.29
N VAL A 26 4.66 -4.15 2.04
CA VAL A 26 5.99 -3.74 1.55
C VAL A 26 6.18 -2.23 1.66
N ILE A 27 5.18 -1.43 1.26
CA ILE A 27 5.25 0.03 1.38
C ILE A 27 5.35 0.48 2.84
N ARG A 28 4.64 -0.19 3.75
CA ARG A 28 4.73 0.07 5.20
C ARG A 28 6.11 -0.29 5.75
N LEU A 29 6.70 -1.41 5.29
CA LEU A 29 8.06 -1.83 5.67
C LEU A 29 9.11 -0.83 5.22
N VAL A 30 9.11 -0.42 3.95
CA VAL A 30 10.09 0.54 3.40
C VAL A 30 10.01 1.89 4.11
N ARG A 31 8.82 2.28 4.56
CA ARG A 31 8.61 3.49 5.37
C ARG A 31 8.90 3.32 6.87
N GLY A 32 9.55 2.23 7.27
CA GLY A 32 9.96 1.96 8.66
C GLY A 32 8.83 1.56 9.61
N ARG A 33 7.60 1.35 9.12
CA ARG A 33 6.44 0.95 9.93
C ARG A 33 6.30 -0.57 9.99
N VAL A 34 7.30 -1.24 10.55
CA VAL A 34 7.37 -2.71 10.62
C VAL A 34 6.18 -3.33 11.36
N LEU A 35 5.83 -2.79 12.53
CA LEU A 35 4.69 -3.30 13.32
C LEU A 35 3.37 -3.25 12.53
N TRP A 36 3.10 -2.12 11.88
CA TRP A 36 1.90 -1.95 11.04
C TRP A 36 1.93 -2.81 9.79
N ALA A 37 3.10 -3.04 9.19
CA ALA A 37 3.22 -3.95 8.06
C ALA A 37 2.88 -5.39 8.47
N VAL A 38 3.36 -5.84 9.62
CA VAL A 38 3.06 -7.18 10.15
C VAL A 38 1.57 -7.31 10.47
N ILE A 39 0.97 -6.33 11.15
CA ILE A 39 -0.47 -6.33 11.44
C ILE A 39 -1.28 -6.32 10.14
N TYR A 40 -0.92 -5.47 9.18
CA TYR A 40 -1.59 -5.40 7.89
C TYR A 40 -1.49 -6.73 7.15
N LEU A 41 -0.32 -7.37 7.13
CA LEU A 41 -0.13 -8.66 6.44
C LEU A 41 -0.90 -9.80 7.14
N LEU A 42 -0.83 -9.89 8.47
CA LEU A 42 -1.52 -10.92 9.27
C LEU A 42 -3.04 -10.82 9.17
N THR A 43 -3.55 -9.63 8.87
CA THR A 43 -4.99 -9.35 8.81
C THR A 43 -5.49 -9.22 7.37
N GLY A 44 -4.60 -9.40 6.39
CA GLY A 44 -4.88 -9.22 4.96
C GLY A 44 -5.25 -7.79 4.56
N GLY A 45 -4.79 -6.80 5.32
CA GLY A 45 -5.27 -5.41 5.28
C GLY A 45 -6.55 -5.23 6.09
N PHE A 46 -6.65 -5.86 7.27
CA PHE A 46 -7.78 -5.89 8.20
C PHE A 46 -9.20 -5.96 7.60
N PHE A 47 -9.47 -6.94 6.71
CA PHE A 47 -10.71 -7.11 5.91
C PHE A 47 -10.82 -6.25 4.64
N ALA A 48 -9.73 -6.09 3.87
CA ALA A 48 -9.71 -5.34 2.60
C ALA A 48 -10.02 -3.83 2.71
N ILE A 49 -10.41 -3.31 3.87
CA ILE A 49 -10.65 -1.88 4.10
C ILE A 49 -9.35 -1.10 3.93
N GLY A 50 -8.25 -1.60 4.51
CA GLY A 50 -6.94 -0.98 4.36
C GLY A 50 -6.44 -1.04 2.91
N TRP A 51 -6.86 -2.04 2.16
CA TRP A 51 -6.55 -2.18 0.74
C TRP A 51 -7.31 -1.14 -0.12
N ILE A 52 -8.62 -1.01 0.11
CA ILE A 52 -9.47 -0.02 -0.57
C ILE A 52 -9.02 1.41 -0.24
N TYR A 53 -8.70 1.68 1.03
CA TYR A 53 -8.20 2.99 1.45
C TYR A 53 -6.90 3.37 0.71
N ASP A 54 -5.93 2.45 0.67
CA ASP A 54 -4.68 2.65 -0.05
C ASP A 54 -4.92 2.87 -1.56
N LEU A 55 -5.89 2.15 -2.15
CA LEU A 55 -6.25 2.26 -3.57
C LEU A 55 -6.92 3.61 -3.90
N VAL A 56 -7.87 4.06 -3.08
CA VAL A 56 -8.55 5.36 -3.21
C VAL A 56 -7.56 6.51 -3.04
N MET A 57 -6.67 6.43 -2.04
CA MET A 57 -5.62 7.44 -1.84
C MET A 57 -4.70 7.53 -3.05
N LEU A 58 -4.33 6.39 -3.63
CA LEU A 58 -3.45 6.36 -4.79
C LEU A 58 -4.13 6.90 -6.06
N ILE A 59 -5.44 6.74 -6.21
CA ILE A 59 -6.18 7.34 -7.34
C ILE A 59 -6.30 8.86 -7.16
N ILE A 60 -6.72 9.32 -5.99
CA ILE A 60 -7.02 10.74 -5.75
C ILE A 60 -5.75 11.58 -5.63
N HIS A 61 -4.81 11.11 -4.80
CA HIS A 61 -3.63 11.89 -4.43
C HIS A 61 -2.37 11.45 -5.19
N ARG A 62 -2.44 10.36 -5.97
CA ARG A 62 -1.27 9.75 -6.63
C ARG A 62 -0.14 9.40 -5.65
N ASP A 63 -0.49 9.21 -4.38
CA ASP A 63 0.44 8.93 -3.30
C ASP A 63 -0.20 8.03 -2.25
N TYR A 64 0.64 7.24 -1.58
CA TYR A 64 0.20 6.40 -0.46
C TYR A 64 0.17 7.24 0.83
N LYS A 65 -1.02 7.55 1.32
CA LYS A 65 -1.25 7.99 2.70
C LYS A 65 -1.61 6.74 3.49
N LEU A 66 -0.60 6.04 3.99
CA LEU A 66 -0.80 4.79 4.71
C LEU A 66 -1.67 5.04 5.96
N ALA A 67 -2.87 4.46 5.97
CA ALA A 67 -3.68 4.30 7.18
C ALA A 67 -2.89 3.61 8.30
#